data_AF-A0A517LZK2-F1
#
_entry.id   AF-A0A517LZK2-F1
#
_cell.length_a   1.000
_cell.length_b   1.000
_cell.length_c   1.000
_cell.angle_alpha   90.00
_cell.angle_beta   90.00
_cell.angle_gamma   90.00
#
_symmetry.space_group_name_H-M   'P 1'
#
loop_
_entity.id
_entity.type
_entity.pdbx_description
1 polymer ?
#
loop_
_entity_poly.entity_id
_entity_poly.type
_entity_poly.pdbx_seq_one_letter_code
_entity_poly.pdbx_strand_id
1 'polypeptide(L)'
;MDLVIAANSDLMGREAAQIAAADLVAAIKNSGQARLLVATGASQFTVLEHLIQHDEIDWSVVDGFHLDEYEGISPDHPASFCKYLKERFVDRVGLRSFRFLRGDQDIEATVSEAAAAVSAAPIDVAMVGIGENAHLAFNDPPADFETNDPYLIVDLDEACRLQQVGEGWFDSLESVPKRAISMSVNQILKSKRIVCSVPDERKAKAVQGSFEGEICPKTPASILQRHPQTTLLVDEPAASLLSAESKEKARKVQS
;
A
#
# COMPACT_ATOMS: atom_id res chain seq x y z
N MET A 1 -2.88 -4.92 16.14
CA MET A 1 -3.37 -4.03 15.06
C MET A 1 -4.39 -3.09 15.65
N ASP A 2 -4.14 -1.79 15.56
CA ASP A 2 -5.03 -0.75 16.07
C ASP A 2 -6.04 -0.34 14.99
N LEU A 3 -7.25 0.06 15.40
CA LEU A 3 -8.31 0.51 14.50
C LEU A 3 -8.63 1.99 14.73
N VAL A 4 -8.59 2.75 13.65
CA VAL A 4 -9.04 4.15 13.59
C VAL A 4 -10.21 4.24 12.62
N ILE A 5 -11.32 4.82 13.07
CA ILE A 5 -12.48 5.11 12.23
C ILE A 5 -12.63 6.63 12.12
N ALA A 6 -12.45 7.15 10.90
CA ALA A 6 -12.64 8.56 10.59
C ALA A 6 -14.03 8.81 9.97
N ALA A 7 -14.57 10.01 10.16
CA ALA A 7 -15.89 10.37 9.62
C ALA A 7 -15.94 10.37 8.08
N ASN A 8 -14.80 10.57 7.42
CA ASN A 8 -14.68 10.52 5.95
C ASN A 8 -13.25 10.19 5.51
N SER A 9 -13.07 9.96 4.21
CA SER A 9 -11.79 9.59 3.60
C SER A 9 -10.71 10.67 3.67
N ASP A 10 -11.09 11.95 3.75
CA ASP A 10 -10.15 13.06 3.89
C ASP A 10 -9.53 13.07 5.30
N LEU A 11 -10.38 13.00 6.35
CA LEU A 11 -9.92 12.90 7.74
C LEU A 11 -9.12 11.62 7.99
N MET A 12 -9.52 10.51 7.37
CA MET A 12 -8.74 9.27 7.38
C MET A 12 -7.35 9.49 6.76
N GLY A 13 -7.30 10.17 5.61
CA GLY A 13 -6.06 10.52 4.92
C GLY A 13 -5.14 11.39 5.77
N ARG A 14 -5.69 12.43 6.40
CA ARG A 14 -4.97 13.33 7.31
C ARG A 14 -4.37 12.58 8.50
N GLU A 15 -5.13 11.70 9.13
CA GLU A 15 -4.64 10.91 10.27
C GLU A 15 -3.56 9.91 9.84
N ALA A 16 -3.74 9.23 8.69
CA ALA A 16 -2.74 8.32 8.15
C ALA A 16 -1.42 9.05 7.84
N ALA A 17 -1.51 10.22 7.19
CA ALA A 17 -0.38 11.10 6.92
C ALA A 17 0.33 11.54 8.21
N GLN A 18 -0.43 11.95 9.23
CA GLN A 18 0.13 12.38 10.51
C GLN A 18 0.90 11.26 11.22
N ILE A 19 0.36 10.03 11.23
CA ILE A 19 1.05 8.87 11.80
C ILE A 19 2.34 8.58 11.02
N ALA A 20 2.25 8.51 9.69
CA ALA A 20 3.40 8.27 8.82
C ALA A 20 4.50 9.34 8.99
N ALA A 21 4.12 10.62 9.02
CA ALA A 21 5.03 11.74 9.21
C ALA A 21 5.78 11.63 10.56
N ALA A 22 5.05 11.36 11.65
CA ALA A 22 5.65 11.23 12.97
C ALA A 22 6.71 10.11 13.02
N ASP A 23 6.42 8.95 12.44
CA ASP A 23 7.38 7.82 12.41
C ASP A 23 8.55 8.08 11.46
N LEU A 24 8.34 8.75 10.31
CA LEU A 24 9.42 9.16 9.41
C LEU A 24 10.37 10.16 10.07
N VAL A 25 9.83 11.20 10.72
CA VAL A 25 10.62 12.19 11.46
C VAL A 25 11.41 11.53 12.60
N ALA A 26 10.80 10.59 13.32
CA ALA A 26 11.48 9.84 14.35
C ALA A 26 12.61 8.97 13.78
N ALA A 27 12.39 8.30 12.64
CA ALA A 27 13.42 7.51 11.97
C ALA A 27 14.60 8.37 11.50
N ILE A 28 14.32 9.53 10.88
CA ILE A 28 15.33 10.51 10.47
C ILE A 28 16.14 10.99 11.68
N LYS A 29 15.47 11.36 12.78
CA LYS A 29 16.15 11.82 14.00
C LYS A 29 17.06 10.75 14.60
N ASN A 30 16.65 9.49 14.55
CA ASN A 30 17.38 8.38 15.17
C ASN A 30 18.52 7.84 14.29
N SER A 31 18.38 7.88 12.97
CA SER A 31 19.28 7.18 12.03
C SER A 31 19.87 8.07 10.94
N GLY A 32 19.48 9.35 10.87
CA GLY A 32 19.89 10.31 9.84
C GLY A 32 19.21 10.14 8.49
N GLN A 33 18.34 9.13 8.33
CA GLN A 33 17.58 8.82 7.12
C GLN A 33 16.34 8.02 7.47
N ALA A 34 15.37 7.94 6.56
CA ALA A 34 14.22 7.06 6.68
C ALA A 34 13.90 6.33 5.37
N ARG A 35 13.16 5.23 5.47
CA ARG A 35 12.75 4.41 4.33
C ARG A 35 11.24 4.27 4.31
N LEU A 36 10.62 4.62 3.18
CA LEU A 36 9.18 4.67 3.00
C LEU A 36 8.74 3.73 1.87
N LEU A 37 7.80 2.83 2.16
CA LEU A 37 7.10 2.06 1.13
C LEU A 37 5.77 2.74 0.83
N VAL A 38 5.48 2.95 -0.46
CA VAL A 38 4.30 3.70 -0.92
C VAL A 38 3.44 2.83 -1.84
N ALA A 39 2.18 2.62 -1.45
CA ALA A 39 1.17 1.99 -2.29
C ALA A 39 0.53 2.97 -3.29
N THR A 40 -0.18 2.43 -4.27
CA THR A 40 -1.00 3.19 -5.24
C THR A 40 -2.49 3.01 -4.96
N GLY A 41 -3.33 3.54 -5.86
CA GLY A 41 -4.78 3.38 -5.83
C GLY A 41 -5.52 4.52 -5.14
N ALA A 42 -6.84 4.56 -5.33
CA ALA A 42 -7.70 5.63 -4.83
C ALA A 42 -7.63 5.83 -3.31
N SER A 43 -7.37 4.75 -2.55
CA SER A 43 -7.25 4.79 -1.09
C SER A 43 -6.04 5.60 -0.60
N GLN A 44 -5.06 5.86 -1.47
CA GLN A 44 -3.86 6.62 -1.14
C GLN A 44 -3.95 8.10 -1.50
N PHE A 45 -5.00 8.54 -2.20
CA PHE A 45 -5.05 9.90 -2.76
C PHE A 45 -5.00 10.95 -1.64
N THR A 46 -5.92 10.87 -0.69
CA THR A 46 -5.99 11.81 0.44
C THR A 46 -4.78 11.65 1.36
N VAL A 47 -4.30 10.41 1.56
CA VAL A 47 -3.10 10.14 2.38
C VAL A 47 -1.87 10.86 1.82
N LEU A 48 -1.60 10.70 0.52
CA LEU A 48 -0.45 11.32 -0.12
C LEU A 48 -0.61 12.84 -0.18
N GLU A 49 -1.81 13.34 -0.48
CA GLU A 49 -2.09 14.79 -0.51
C GLU A 49 -1.83 15.48 0.83
N HIS A 50 -2.15 14.83 1.95
CA HIS A 50 -1.85 15.34 3.29
C HIS A 50 -0.38 15.13 3.66
N LEU A 51 0.20 13.96 3.36
CA LEU A 51 1.57 13.61 3.75
C LEU A 51 2.61 14.59 3.19
N ILE A 52 2.46 15.00 1.93
CA ILE A 52 3.37 15.95 1.30
C ILE A 52 3.29 17.37 1.87
N GLN A 53 2.29 17.69 2.72
CA GLN A 53 2.17 18.99 3.40
C GLN A 53 2.92 19.02 4.74
N HIS A 54 3.51 17.90 5.17
CA HIS A 54 4.29 17.83 6.41
C HIS A 54 5.72 18.35 6.18
N ASP A 55 5.90 19.66 6.38
CA ASP A 55 7.17 20.38 6.25
C ASP A 55 8.26 19.88 7.22
N GLU A 56 7.88 19.19 8.29
CA GLU A 56 8.83 18.60 9.25
C GLU A 56 9.58 17.38 8.70
N ILE A 57 9.14 16.78 7.58
CA ILE A 57 9.80 15.64 6.95
C ILE A 57 10.92 16.16 6.03
N ASP A 58 12.18 15.87 6.39
CA ASP A 58 13.30 16.08 5.47
C ASP A 58 13.35 14.95 4.43
N TRP A 59 12.63 15.16 3.32
CA TRP A 59 12.56 14.21 2.21
C TRP A 59 13.91 13.94 1.54
N SER A 60 14.88 14.85 1.64
CA SER A 60 16.21 14.70 1.02
C SER A 60 17.04 13.56 1.63
N VAL A 61 16.58 13.01 2.76
CA VAL A 61 17.15 11.83 3.42
C VAL A 61 16.18 10.65 3.48
N VAL A 62 15.10 10.67 2.70
CA VAL A 62 14.12 9.58 2.60
C VAL A 62 14.33 8.78 1.32
N ASP A 63 14.47 7.46 1.46
CA ASP A 63 14.39 6.52 0.33
C ASP A 63 12.98 5.95 0.19
N GLY A 64 12.39 6.11 -0.98
CA GLY A 64 11.08 5.54 -1.31
C GLY A 64 11.17 4.21 -2.06
N PHE A 65 10.19 3.34 -1.84
CA PHE A 65 10.07 2.03 -2.49
C PHE A 65 8.67 1.86 -3.05
N HIS A 66 8.59 1.31 -4.25
CA HIS A 66 7.35 0.95 -4.90
C HIS A 66 6.89 -0.46 -4.47
N LEU A 67 5.58 -0.62 -4.32
CA LEU A 67 4.95 -1.86 -3.89
C LEU A 67 4.73 -2.87 -5.04
N ASP A 68 4.23 -2.43 -6.19
CA ASP A 68 3.85 -3.29 -7.32
C ASP A 68 3.86 -2.55 -8.67
N GLU A 69 3.98 -3.25 -9.80
CA GLU A 69 3.78 -2.66 -11.14
C GLU A 69 3.40 -3.76 -12.13
N TYR A 70 2.63 -3.42 -13.16
CA TYR A 70 2.33 -4.38 -14.22
C TYR A 70 3.56 -4.73 -15.07
N GLU A 71 3.69 -6.01 -15.45
CA GLU A 71 4.72 -6.40 -16.40
C GLU A 71 4.39 -5.92 -17.82
N GLY A 72 5.40 -5.38 -18.52
CA GLY A 72 5.31 -4.90 -19.89
C GLY A 72 4.67 -3.52 -20.03
N ILE A 73 4.21 -2.90 -18.94
CA ILE A 73 3.58 -1.59 -19.02
C ILE A 73 4.63 -0.47 -19.16
N SER A 74 4.38 0.46 -20.07
CA SER A 74 5.17 1.69 -20.17
C SER A 74 4.96 2.56 -18.92
N PRO A 75 6.01 3.20 -18.38
CA PRO A 75 5.88 4.11 -17.24
C PRO A 75 5.06 5.36 -17.53
N ASP A 76 4.78 5.66 -18.80
CA ASP A 76 4.00 6.83 -19.23
C ASP A 76 2.53 6.45 -19.49
N HIS A 77 2.21 5.16 -19.44
CA HIS A 77 0.85 4.65 -19.61
C HIS A 77 -0.05 5.20 -18.48
N PRO A 78 -1.31 5.61 -18.76
CA PRO A 78 -2.22 6.12 -17.74
C PRO A 78 -2.46 5.15 -16.57
N ALA A 79 -2.43 3.85 -16.84
CA ALA A 79 -2.58 2.78 -15.84
C ALA A 79 -1.28 2.41 -15.10
N SER A 80 -0.13 2.99 -15.45
CA SER A 80 1.14 2.67 -14.78
C SER A 80 1.18 3.23 -13.37
N PHE A 81 1.55 2.36 -12.43
CA PHE A 81 1.73 2.73 -11.04
C PHE A 81 3.00 3.58 -10.84
N CYS A 82 4.03 3.39 -11.68
CA CYS A 82 5.16 4.30 -11.77
C CYS A 82 4.72 5.72 -12.13
N LYS A 83 3.86 5.88 -13.15
CA LYS A 83 3.32 7.19 -13.52
C LYS A 83 2.59 7.83 -12.35
N TYR A 84 1.69 7.04 -11.75
CA TYR A 84 0.88 7.44 -10.62
C TYR A 84 1.74 8.03 -9.48
N LEU A 85 2.74 7.27 -9.01
CA LEU A 85 3.60 7.70 -7.90
C LEU A 85 4.55 8.83 -8.30
N LYS A 86 5.04 8.83 -9.53
CA LYS A 86 5.89 9.90 -10.04
C LYS A 86 5.18 11.24 -9.95
N GLU A 87 3.98 11.34 -10.54
CA GLU A 87 3.23 12.60 -10.64
C GLU A 87 2.65 13.05 -9.30
N ARG A 88 2.14 12.11 -8.49
CA ARG A 88 1.39 12.45 -7.26
C ARG A 88 2.26 12.55 -6.02
N PHE A 89 3.46 11.99 -6.05
CA PHE A 89 4.31 11.92 -4.87
C PHE A 89 5.76 12.31 -5.17
N VAL A 90 6.49 11.50 -5.96
CA VAL A 90 7.95 11.63 -6.08
C VAL A 90 8.38 13.00 -6.60
N ASP A 91 7.72 13.51 -7.65
CA ASP A 91 8.03 14.83 -8.21
C ASP A 91 7.60 16.00 -7.30
N ARG A 92 6.85 15.72 -6.23
CA ARG A 92 6.35 16.72 -5.28
C ARG A 92 7.19 16.83 -4.01
N VAL A 93 7.91 15.78 -3.61
CA VAL A 93 8.60 15.73 -2.30
C VAL A 93 10.13 15.75 -2.34
N GLY A 94 10.81 15.62 -3.48
CA GLY A 94 12.28 15.78 -3.51
C GLY A 94 13.04 14.72 -2.68
N LEU A 95 12.67 13.46 -2.86
CA LEU A 95 13.26 12.31 -2.16
C LEU A 95 14.76 12.14 -2.44
N ARG A 96 15.49 11.54 -1.48
CA ARG A 96 16.87 11.10 -1.69
C ARG A 96 16.98 10.12 -2.85
N SER A 97 16.11 9.13 -2.85
CA SER A 97 15.98 8.15 -3.92
C SER A 97 14.58 7.55 -3.93
N PHE A 98 14.14 7.06 -5.09
CA PHE A 98 12.92 6.27 -5.20
C PHE A 98 13.17 5.06 -6.10
N ARG A 99 12.83 3.86 -5.61
CA ARG A 99 12.94 2.61 -6.36
C ARG A 99 11.62 2.29 -7.04
N PHE A 100 11.50 2.70 -8.29
CA PHE A 100 10.41 2.29 -9.17
C PHE A 100 10.59 0.83 -9.62
N LEU A 101 9.49 0.11 -9.77
CA LEU A 101 9.46 -1.20 -10.44
C LEU A 101 9.19 -0.97 -11.92
N ARG A 102 10.20 -1.11 -12.77
CA ARG A 102 10.09 -0.83 -14.20
C ARG A 102 9.51 -2.03 -14.95
N GLY A 103 8.20 -2.02 -15.16
CA GLY A 103 7.49 -3.06 -15.90
C GLY A 103 7.93 -3.20 -17.36
N ASP A 104 8.44 -2.13 -17.97
CA ASP A 104 8.90 -2.07 -19.36
C ASP A 104 10.33 -2.60 -19.59
N GLN A 105 11.00 -3.07 -18.54
CA GLN A 105 12.38 -3.55 -18.58
C GLN A 105 12.47 -5.07 -18.35
N ASP A 106 13.68 -5.62 -18.28
CA ASP A 106 13.92 -6.99 -17.86
C ASP A 106 13.35 -7.20 -16.45
N ILE A 107 12.33 -8.05 -16.35
CA ILE A 107 11.50 -8.14 -15.16
C ILE A 107 12.25 -8.83 -14.03
N GLU A 108 13.06 -9.84 -14.35
CA GLU A 108 13.91 -10.54 -13.39
C GLU A 108 15.00 -9.63 -12.83
N ALA A 109 15.65 -8.82 -13.65
CA ALA A 109 16.63 -7.83 -13.22
C ALA A 109 15.96 -6.76 -12.33
N THR A 110 14.81 -6.23 -12.76
CA THR A 110 14.03 -5.24 -11.99
C THR A 110 13.68 -5.77 -10.60
N VAL A 111 13.17 -7.00 -10.52
CA VAL A 111 12.84 -7.67 -9.25
C VAL A 111 14.09 -7.88 -8.41
N SER A 112 15.20 -8.34 -8.99
CA SER A 112 16.45 -8.58 -8.27
C SER A 112 17.03 -7.31 -7.66
N GLU A 113 17.09 -6.23 -8.44
CA GLU A 113 17.60 -4.93 -7.98
C GLU A 113 16.71 -4.31 -6.89
N ALA A 114 15.39 -4.37 -7.07
CA ALA A 114 14.44 -3.90 -6.06
C ALA A 114 14.54 -4.73 -4.77
N ALA A 115 14.65 -6.05 -4.89
CA ALA A 115 14.82 -6.97 -3.76
C ALA A 115 16.11 -6.68 -2.97
N ALA A 116 17.23 -6.47 -3.68
CA ALA A 116 18.50 -6.11 -3.06
C ALA A 116 18.41 -4.76 -2.33
N ALA A 117 17.78 -3.77 -2.96
CA ALA A 117 17.61 -2.44 -2.39
C ALA A 117 16.72 -2.48 -1.13
N VAL A 118 15.55 -3.11 -1.19
CA VAL A 118 14.61 -3.19 -0.05
C VAL A 118 15.18 -4.02 1.10
N SER A 119 16.00 -5.04 0.82
CA SER A 119 16.59 -5.91 1.85
C SER A 119 17.77 -5.29 2.59
N ALA A 120 18.35 -4.19 2.10
CA ALA A 120 19.54 -3.59 2.69
C ALA A 120 19.31 -3.04 4.12
N ALA A 121 18.08 -2.68 4.46
CA ALA A 121 17.66 -2.27 5.80
C ALA A 121 16.12 -2.30 5.88
N PRO A 122 15.51 -2.38 7.08
CA PRO A 122 14.06 -2.39 7.23
C PRO A 122 13.43 -1.10 6.69
N ILE A 123 12.22 -1.21 6.14
CA ILE A 123 11.34 -0.08 5.86
C ILE A 123 10.87 0.52 7.19
N ASP A 124 10.98 1.83 7.37
CA ASP A 124 10.53 2.50 8.59
C ASP A 124 9.01 2.63 8.61
N VAL A 125 8.42 3.07 7.49
CA VAL A 125 6.97 3.21 7.34
C VAL A 125 6.52 2.58 6.03
N ALA A 126 5.55 1.69 6.10
CA ALA A 126 4.83 1.16 4.94
C ALA A 126 3.41 1.74 4.90
N MET A 127 3.12 2.47 3.84
CA MET A 127 1.76 2.93 3.52
C MET A 127 1.14 1.93 2.55
N VAL A 128 0.08 1.27 3.01
CA VAL A 128 -0.58 0.19 2.27
C VAL A 128 -2.10 0.40 2.24
N GLY A 129 -2.76 -0.30 1.32
CA GLY A 129 -4.21 -0.40 1.28
C GLY A 129 -4.66 -1.86 1.21
N ILE A 130 -5.98 -2.07 1.18
CA ILE A 130 -6.60 -3.39 1.06
C ILE A 130 -7.48 -3.45 -0.19
N GLY A 131 -7.33 -4.52 -0.97
CA GLY A 131 -8.17 -4.87 -2.13
C GLY A 131 -9.64 -5.16 -1.76
N GLU A 132 -10.56 -5.14 -2.72
CA GLU A 132 -11.97 -5.55 -2.44
C GLU A 132 -12.07 -7.05 -2.05
N ASN A 133 -11.14 -7.85 -2.54
CA ASN A 133 -10.94 -9.27 -2.18
C ASN A 133 -9.94 -9.45 -1.01
N ALA A 134 -9.60 -8.37 -0.29
CA ALA A 134 -8.63 -8.35 0.79
C ALA A 134 -7.16 -8.62 0.40
N HIS A 135 -6.76 -8.46 -0.87
CA HIS A 135 -5.35 -8.50 -1.25
C HIS A 135 -4.53 -7.39 -0.58
N LEU A 136 -3.22 -7.64 -0.48
CA LEU A 136 -2.19 -6.63 -0.25
C LEU A 136 -1.28 -6.64 -1.48
N ALA A 137 -0.97 -5.49 -2.06
CA ALA A 137 -0.33 -5.46 -3.38
C ALA A 137 -1.16 -6.26 -4.42
N PHE A 138 -0.50 -6.95 -5.35
CA PHE A 138 -1.11 -8.02 -6.14
C PHE A 138 -1.03 -9.42 -5.49
N ASN A 139 -0.98 -9.52 -4.15
CA ASN A 139 -1.10 -10.82 -3.47
C ASN A 139 -2.58 -11.19 -3.31
N ASP A 140 -3.20 -11.65 -4.39
CA ASP A 140 -4.61 -12.06 -4.42
C ASP A 140 -4.88 -13.35 -3.61
N PRO A 141 -6.11 -13.57 -3.14
CA PRO A 141 -6.48 -14.81 -2.46
C PRO A 141 -6.40 -16.06 -3.36
N PRO A 142 -5.76 -17.17 -2.93
CA PRO A 142 -4.94 -17.30 -1.75
C PRO A 142 -3.53 -16.73 -1.93
N ALA A 143 -3.08 -15.87 -1.01
CA ALA A 143 -1.73 -15.31 -1.03
C ALA A 143 -0.68 -16.27 -0.45
N ASP A 144 0.56 -16.17 -0.94
CA ASP A 144 1.69 -16.89 -0.36
C ASP A 144 2.24 -16.13 0.87
N PHE A 145 2.07 -16.70 2.06
CA PHE A 145 2.60 -16.16 3.31
C PHE A 145 3.97 -16.73 3.69
N GLU A 146 4.43 -17.77 3.00
CA GLU A 146 5.63 -18.53 3.34
C GLU A 146 6.85 -18.10 2.51
N THR A 147 6.62 -17.44 1.37
CA THR A 147 7.71 -16.87 0.58
C THR A 147 8.56 -15.90 1.40
N ASN A 148 9.87 -15.96 1.20
CA ASN A 148 10.83 -15.04 1.80
C ASN A 148 11.39 -14.03 0.79
N ASP A 149 11.05 -14.20 -0.50
CA ASP A 149 11.49 -13.30 -1.55
C ASP A 149 10.81 -11.94 -1.36
N PRO A 150 11.55 -10.81 -1.45
CA PRO A 150 10.97 -9.50 -1.25
C PRO A 150 9.88 -9.13 -2.25
N TYR A 151 10.02 -9.59 -3.49
CA TYR A 151 9.10 -9.35 -4.60
C TYR A 151 8.83 -10.66 -5.33
N LEU A 152 7.64 -10.76 -5.91
CA LEU A 152 7.14 -11.89 -6.69
C LEU A 152 6.71 -11.40 -8.07
N ILE A 153 6.79 -12.28 -9.06
CA ILE A 153 6.05 -12.12 -10.32
C ILE A 153 4.79 -12.97 -10.19
N VAL A 154 3.63 -12.33 -10.27
CA VAL A 154 2.33 -12.97 -10.09
C VAL A 154 1.50 -12.91 -11.36
N ASP A 155 0.71 -13.96 -11.61
CA ASP A 155 -0.28 -13.97 -12.67
C ASP A 155 -1.54 -13.24 -12.22
N LEU A 156 -2.05 -12.35 -13.07
CA LEU A 156 -3.29 -11.63 -12.82
C LEU A 156 -4.47 -12.44 -13.33
N ASP A 157 -5.44 -12.72 -12.46
CA ASP A 157 -6.63 -13.45 -12.85
C ASP A 157 -7.50 -12.66 -13.83
N GLU A 158 -8.40 -13.36 -14.52
CA GLU A 158 -9.26 -12.74 -15.52
C GLU A 158 -10.20 -11.70 -14.91
N ALA A 159 -10.66 -11.88 -13.68
CA ALA A 159 -11.56 -10.95 -13.00
C ALA A 159 -10.89 -9.61 -12.69
N CYS A 160 -9.67 -9.64 -12.15
CA CYS A 160 -8.81 -8.48 -11.92
C CYS A 160 -8.55 -7.75 -13.23
N ARG A 161 -8.22 -8.48 -14.30
CA ARG A 161 -7.98 -7.88 -15.62
C ARG A 161 -9.25 -7.26 -16.21
N LEU A 162 -10.42 -7.89 -16.06
CA LEU A 162 -11.71 -7.32 -16.48
C LEU A 162 -12.07 -6.05 -15.70
N GLN A 163 -11.75 -5.99 -14.40
CA GLN A 163 -11.95 -4.79 -13.60
C GLN A 163 -11.16 -3.60 -14.16
N GLN A 164 -9.91 -3.79 -14.58
CA GLN A 164 -9.09 -2.71 -15.15
C GLN A 164 -9.67 -2.15 -16.45
N VAL A 165 -10.31 -2.99 -17.27
CA VAL A 165 -11.06 -2.54 -18.46
C VAL A 165 -12.32 -1.77 -18.04
N GLY A 166 -13.07 -2.29 -17.06
CA GLY A 166 -14.29 -1.65 -16.55
C GLY A 166 -14.06 -0.28 -15.91
N GLU A 167 -12.88 -0.08 -15.32
CA GLU A 167 -12.43 1.21 -14.77
C GLU A 167 -11.90 2.17 -15.85
N GLY A 168 -11.78 1.73 -17.11
CA GLY A 168 -11.36 2.55 -18.25
C GLY A 168 -9.85 2.78 -18.34
N TRP A 169 -9.04 1.97 -17.63
CA TRP A 169 -7.58 2.05 -17.68
C TRP A 169 -6.99 1.44 -18.95
N PHE A 170 -7.72 0.52 -19.57
CA PHE A 170 -7.32 -0.24 -20.74
C PHE A 170 -8.50 -0.37 -21.72
N ASP A 171 -8.21 -0.31 -23.02
CA ASP A 171 -9.23 -0.34 -24.08
C ASP A 171 -9.85 -1.74 -24.25
N SER A 172 -9.11 -2.80 -23.91
CA SER A 172 -9.58 -4.18 -24.02
C SER A 172 -8.87 -5.12 -23.06
N LEU A 173 -9.45 -6.30 -22.81
CA LEU A 173 -8.87 -7.30 -21.94
C LEU A 173 -7.48 -7.76 -22.43
N GLU A 174 -7.26 -7.81 -23.74
CA GLU A 174 -5.97 -8.18 -24.35
C GLU A 174 -4.86 -7.15 -24.07
N SER A 175 -5.24 -5.88 -23.89
CA SER A 175 -4.29 -4.81 -23.55
C SER A 175 -3.90 -4.80 -22.07
N VAL A 176 -4.65 -5.49 -21.21
CA VAL A 176 -4.30 -5.61 -19.79
C VAL A 176 -3.14 -6.61 -19.62
N PRO A 177 -2.06 -6.22 -18.93
CA PRO A 177 -0.98 -7.13 -18.58
C PRO A 177 -1.48 -8.44 -17.95
N LYS A 178 -0.77 -9.54 -18.23
CA LYS A 178 -1.10 -10.87 -17.68
C LYS A 178 -0.41 -11.15 -16.35
N ARG A 179 0.68 -10.43 -16.09
CA ARG A 179 1.51 -10.58 -14.90
C ARG A 179 1.83 -9.21 -14.31
N ALA A 180 2.20 -9.21 -13.05
CA ALA A 180 2.67 -8.04 -12.34
C ALA A 180 3.82 -8.39 -11.39
N ILE A 181 4.66 -7.41 -11.10
CA ILE A 181 5.56 -7.46 -9.94
C ILE A 181 4.75 -7.06 -8.72
N SER A 182 4.91 -7.81 -7.64
CA SER A 182 4.23 -7.58 -6.38
C SER A 182 5.20 -7.71 -5.21
N MET A 183 5.24 -6.76 -4.29
CA MET A 183 5.94 -6.95 -3.03
C MET A 183 5.25 -8.08 -2.26
N SER A 184 6.03 -9.04 -1.75
CA SER A 184 5.46 -10.15 -1.00
C SER A 184 4.86 -9.68 0.33
N VAL A 185 3.83 -10.40 0.80
CA VAL A 185 3.20 -10.15 2.10
C VAL A 185 4.24 -10.15 3.23
N ASN A 186 5.15 -11.12 3.22
CA ASN A 186 6.21 -11.22 4.22
C ASN A 186 7.13 -9.99 4.20
N GLN A 187 7.47 -9.47 3.03
CA GLN A 187 8.28 -8.25 2.93
C GLN A 187 7.56 -7.02 3.47
N ILE A 188 6.25 -6.87 3.25
CA ILE A 188 5.44 -5.79 3.85
C ILE A 188 5.52 -5.87 5.39
N LEU A 189 5.40 -7.08 5.95
CA LEU A 189 5.45 -7.33 7.41
C LEU A 189 6.82 -7.09 8.05
N LYS A 190 7.91 -7.01 7.26
CA LYS A 190 9.24 -6.64 7.75
C LYS A 190 9.41 -5.13 8.00
N SER A 191 8.42 -4.33 7.62
CA SER A 191 8.40 -2.88 7.92
C SER A 191 8.29 -2.65 9.42
N LYS A 192 8.81 -1.54 9.94
CA LYS A 192 8.70 -1.22 11.38
C LYS A 192 7.30 -0.74 11.74
N ARG A 193 6.71 0.10 10.90
CA ARG A 193 5.32 0.60 11.00
C ARG A 193 4.55 0.25 9.73
N ILE A 194 3.29 -0.15 9.88
CA ILE A 194 2.33 -0.27 8.79
C ILE A 194 1.17 0.69 9.02
N VAL A 195 0.97 1.62 8.10
CA VAL A 195 -0.17 2.53 8.02
C VAL A 195 -1.06 2.05 6.89
N CYS A 196 -2.18 1.41 7.25
CA CYS A 196 -3.09 0.78 6.30
C CYS A 196 -4.36 1.61 6.14
N SER A 197 -4.54 2.31 5.02
CA SER A 197 -5.69 3.17 4.75
C SER A 197 -6.68 2.53 3.78
N VAL A 198 -7.95 2.45 4.19
CA VAL A 198 -9.00 1.75 3.43
C VAL A 198 -10.33 2.51 3.55
N PRO A 199 -10.60 3.48 2.66
CA PRO A 199 -11.90 4.13 2.54
C PRO A 199 -12.84 3.31 1.64
N ASP A 200 -14.08 3.76 1.51
CA ASP A 200 -15.13 3.24 0.60
C ASP A 200 -15.89 2.00 1.13
N GLU A 201 -17.23 2.04 1.03
CA GLU A 201 -18.15 0.97 1.42
C GLU A 201 -17.84 -0.35 0.70
N ARG A 202 -17.37 -0.31 -0.56
CA ARG A 202 -17.01 -1.51 -1.33
C ARG A 202 -15.93 -2.34 -0.63
N LYS A 203 -15.11 -1.71 0.22
CA LYS A 203 -14.05 -2.37 0.99
C LYS A 203 -14.53 -2.92 2.33
N ALA A 204 -15.77 -2.67 2.75
CA ALA A 204 -16.25 -3.00 4.09
C ALA A 204 -16.15 -4.50 4.42
N LYS A 205 -16.38 -5.37 3.45
CA LYS A 205 -16.23 -6.83 3.64
C LYS A 205 -14.77 -7.23 3.82
N ALA A 206 -13.87 -6.64 3.03
CA ALA A 206 -12.43 -6.88 3.16
C ALA A 206 -11.89 -6.37 4.50
N VAL A 207 -12.33 -5.18 4.93
CA VAL A 207 -12.02 -4.60 6.25
C VAL A 207 -12.48 -5.52 7.37
N GLN A 208 -13.75 -5.95 7.35
CA GLN A 208 -14.29 -6.86 8.36
C GLN A 208 -13.48 -8.17 8.42
N GLY A 209 -13.27 -8.82 7.27
CA GLY A 209 -12.53 -10.08 7.21
C GLY A 209 -11.08 -9.94 7.66
N SER A 210 -10.43 -8.80 7.37
CA SER A 210 -9.02 -8.57 7.71
C SER A 210 -8.82 -8.18 9.17
N PHE A 211 -9.80 -7.51 9.80
CA PHE A 211 -9.69 -7.05 11.18
C PHE A 211 -10.29 -8.04 12.19
N GLU A 212 -11.46 -8.62 11.90
CA GLU A 212 -12.20 -9.49 12.83
C GLU A 212 -12.07 -10.98 12.50
N GLY A 213 -11.65 -11.32 11.27
CA GLY A 213 -11.52 -12.69 10.83
C GLY A 213 -10.22 -13.37 11.27
N GLU A 214 -10.15 -14.69 11.07
CA GLU A 214 -8.92 -15.45 11.28
C GLU A 214 -7.85 -15.06 10.25
N ILE A 215 -6.58 -15.10 10.68
CA ILE A 215 -5.44 -14.92 9.78
C ILE A 215 -5.39 -16.09 8.78
N CYS A 216 -5.69 -15.84 7.51
CA CYS A 216 -5.60 -16.87 6.48
C CYS A 216 -5.24 -16.32 5.08
N PRO A 217 -4.57 -17.13 4.23
CA PRO A 217 -4.25 -16.78 2.84
C PRO A 217 -5.43 -16.35 1.98
N LYS A 218 -6.64 -16.83 2.27
CA LYS A 218 -7.86 -16.46 1.51
C LYS A 218 -8.37 -15.05 1.84
N THR A 219 -7.84 -14.44 2.90
CA THR A 219 -8.05 -13.04 3.25
C THR A 219 -6.67 -12.42 3.50
N PRO A 220 -5.85 -12.16 2.45
CA PRO A 220 -4.44 -11.84 2.60
C PRO A 220 -4.14 -10.76 3.64
N ALA A 221 -4.91 -9.66 3.64
CA ALA A 221 -4.73 -8.55 4.58
C ALA A 221 -5.01 -8.90 6.06
N SER A 222 -5.65 -10.04 6.37
CA SER A 222 -5.76 -10.54 7.75
C SER A 222 -4.41 -10.77 8.41
N ILE A 223 -3.36 -11.04 7.63
CA ILE A 223 -1.99 -11.22 8.12
C ILE A 223 -1.43 -10.00 8.85
N LEU A 224 -1.95 -8.80 8.54
CA LEU A 224 -1.54 -7.56 9.19
C LEU A 224 -1.82 -7.57 10.71
N GLN A 225 -2.74 -8.42 11.16
CA GLN A 225 -2.98 -8.68 12.59
C GLN A 225 -1.73 -9.19 13.34
N ARG A 226 -0.82 -9.90 12.65
CA ARG A 226 0.42 -10.42 13.25
C ARG A 226 1.46 -9.32 13.53
N HIS A 227 1.37 -8.20 12.81
CA HIS A 227 2.37 -7.16 12.91
C HIS A 227 2.06 -6.23 14.10
N PRO A 228 3.02 -6.02 15.02
CA PRO A 228 2.76 -5.34 16.29
C PRO A 228 2.48 -3.85 16.14
N GLN A 229 2.90 -3.23 15.03
CA GLN A 229 2.73 -1.79 14.77
C GLN A 229 1.94 -1.54 13.48
N THR A 230 0.82 -2.24 13.31
CA THR A 230 -0.15 -1.92 12.26
C THR A 230 -1.26 -1.05 12.80
N THR A 231 -1.54 0.05 12.11
CA THR A 231 -2.76 0.84 12.29
C THR A 231 -3.62 0.73 11.04
N LEU A 232 -4.83 0.20 11.19
CA LEU A 232 -5.86 0.17 10.16
C LEU A 232 -6.73 1.42 10.31
N LEU A 233 -6.69 2.29 9.29
CA LEU A 233 -7.51 3.49 9.20
C LEU A 233 -8.59 3.28 8.15
N VAL A 234 -9.83 3.50 8.54
CA VAL A 234 -11.01 3.36 7.69
C VAL A 234 -11.92 4.58 7.83
N ASP A 235 -12.70 4.87 6.80
CA ASP A 235 -13.83 5.79 6.91
C ASP A 235 -15.08 5.07 7.43
N GLU A 236 -16.12 5.84 7.79
CA GLU A 236 -17.40 5.27 8.25
C GLU A 236 -18.02 4.26 7.27
N PRO A 237 -18.05 4.52 5.94
CA PRO A 237 -18.50 3.54 4.95
C PRO A 237 -17.72 2.21 4.99
N ALA A 238 -16.39 2.24 5.00
CA ALA A 238 -15.56 1.04 5.07
C ALA A 238 -15.68 0.31 6.43
N ALA A 239 -16.04 1.03 7.49
CA ALA A 239 -16.32 0.45 8.80
C ALA A 239 -17.74 -0.15 8.92
N SER A 240 -18.61 0.00 7.92
CA SER A 240 -20.05 -0.31 8.02
C SER A 240 -20.34 -1.74 8.52
N LEU A 241 -19.57 -2.74 8.08
CA LEU A 241 -19.74 -4.14 8.46
C LEU A 241 -19.00 -4.58 9.72
N LEU A 242 -18.17 -3.72 10.34
CA LEU A 242 -17.52 -4.06 11.60
C LEU A 242 -18.54 -4.22 12.75
N SER A 243 -18.25 -5.12 13.67
CA SER A 243 -19.06 -5.37 14.86
C SER A 243 -19.14 -4.13 15.76
N ALA A 244 -20.19 -4.08 16.59
CA ALA A 244 -20.35 -3.01 17.58
C ALA A 244 -19.17 -2.94 18.55
N GLU A 245 -18.64 -4.09 18.98
CA GLU A 245 -17.50 -4.18 19.88
C GLU A 245 -16.23 -3.57 19.26
N SER A 246 -15.91 -3.91 18.00
CA SER A 246 -14.78 -3.32 17.29
C SER A 246 -14.94 -1.80 17.12
N LYS A 247 -16.14 -1.35 16.78
CA LYS A 247 -16.46 0.07 16.62
C LYS A 247 -16.35 0.87 17.92
N GLU A 248 -16.67 0.26 19.05
CA GLU A 248 -16.57 0.88 20.39
C GLU A 248 -15.11 1.03 20.83
N LYS A 249 -14.27 0.04 20.55
CA LYS A 249 -12.83 0.08 20.88
C LYS A 249 -11.99 0.94 19.93
N ALA A 250 -12.51 1.23 18.73
CA ALA A 250 -11.81 2.02 17.73
C ALA A 250 -11.60 3.47 18.17
N ARG A 251 -10.42 4.02 17.88
CA ARG A 251 -10.20 5.47 17.97
C ARG A 251 -11.05 6.17 16.91
N LYS A 252 -11.73 7.26 17.27
CA LYS A 252 -12.58 8.04 16.37
C LYS A 252 -11.93 9.35 15.96
N VAL A 253 -12.07 9.73 14.68
CA VAL A 253 -11.64 11.03 14.14
C VAL A 253 -12.84 11.71 13.49
N GLN A 254 -13.34 12.80 14.08
CA GLN A 254 -14.62 13.42 13.70
C GLN A 254 -14.55 14.90 13.30
N SER A 255 -13.38 15.55 13.40
CA SER A 255 -13.14 16.96 13.03
C SER A 255 -11.65 17.29 12.87
#